data_AF-A0ABD6SN56-F1
#
_entry.id   AF-A0ABD6SN56-F1
#
_cell.length_a   1.000
_cell.length_b   1.000
_cell.length_c   1.000
_cell.angle_alpha   90.00
_cell.angle_beta   90.00
_cell.angle_gamma   90.00
#
_symmetry.space_group_name_H-M   'P 1'
#
loop_
_entity.id
_entity.type
_entity.pdbx_description
1 polymer ?
#
loop_
_entity_poly.entity_id
_entity_poly.type
_entity_poly.pdbx_seq_one_letter_code
_entity_poly.pdbx_strand_id
1 'polypeptide(L)'
;MKLIEILEEFTTNMMSIGTAEAIILEVLDLHIKNQGKDFFLDFNFDGNDPKPLRLPYDGFAPQGFDNFVGATGIEIKFIRDKNTLLRTMRNLIEKSSFTKNGNPLLENVLLIVLLSLTQEEKENLTSKFNDIPFKLTIWDSNDLKNLFNKYPEKVIELENNPSIALMNLVVKKGLNASKNNWKLQRNEHLYNLRNCFKDDELVLFLGAGVSYDANIPTWNDLISNLMVSLLDTVIKDERFDGHFELSKTEKEALVKDIQEKNGNSPVQLVRFIRNGLGNLFREELRKTLYKKYKKSSRILEALTDLCIPLRHGIGIQGVVTYNFDDLLEVNFKNKKVINFRPVFKEADIPSKNELGVYHVHGFLPNTPHEYGGIEDQRNSLLVFSEEEYHQLMLDPYHWANLVQLNYFRENTCLFIGTSMTDPNVRRLLEIARKKQPEKDKCKHYIILKHDSFSEVNRIDSVDNENIDKFAMIHQQLKEAELSELGLNVIWVDKHEDIPELLDSLRL
;
A
#
# COMPACT_ATOMS: atom_id res chain seq x y z
N MET A 1 6.45 -20.43 -28.15
CA MET A 1 7.55 -20.49 -27.16
C MET A 1 6.87 -20.15 -25.86
N LYS A 2 6.91 -21.07 -24.88
CA LYS A 2 6.09 -20.98 -23.67
C LYS A 2 6.28 -19.65 -22.95
N LEU A 3 7.47 -19.06 -22.91
CA LEU A 3 7.67 -17.79 -22.19
C LEU A 3 6.84 -16.64 -22.78
N ILE A 4 6.77 -16.44 -24.10
CA ILE A 4 5.91 -15.37 -24.62
C ILE A 4 4.43 -15.71 -24.45
N GLU A 5 4.05 -16.98 -24.53
CA GLU A 5 2.68 -17.40 -24.20
C GLU A 5 2.39 -17.12 -22.71
N ILE A 6 3.33 -17.37 -21.80
CA ILE A 6 3.28 -17.02 -20.36
C ILE A 6 3.23 -15.50 -20.18
N LEU A 7 3.99 -14.75 -20.99
CA LEU A 7 3.93 -13.29 -21.03
C LEU A 7 2.65 -12.77 -21.72
N GLU A 8 1.93 -13.56 -22.50
CA GLU A 8 0.66 -13.16 -23.11
C GLU A 8 -0.53 -13.60 -22.21
N GLU A 9 -0.34 -14.66 -21.41
CA GLU A 9 -1.23 -15.18 -20.36
C GLU A 9 -1.32 -14.30 -19.10
N PHE A 10 -0.63 -13.15 -19.07
CA PHE A 10 -0.88 -12.06 -18.10
C PHE A 10 -2.35 -11.60 -18.06
N THR A 11 -3.14 -11.98 -19.06
CA THR A 11 -4.56 -11.66 -19.16
C THR A 11 -5.45 -12.57 -18.30
N THR A 12 -4.95 -13.70 -17.77
CA THR A 12 -5.80 -14.74 -17.13
C THR A 12 -5.25 -15.40 -15.84
N ASN A 13 -4.71 -14.63 -14.88
CA ASN A 13 -4.50 -15.02 -13.45
C ASN A 13 -3.19 -15.73 -12.98
N MET A 14 -2.11 -15.85 -13.75
CA MET A 14 -0.91 -16.59 -13.24
C MET A 14 0.30 -15.74 -12.80
N MET A 15 0.52 -14.52 -13.31
CA MET A 15 1.77 -13.77 -13.06
C MET A 15 1.55 -12.26 -12.97
N SER A 16 2.23 -11.57 -12.04
CA SER A 16 2.14 -10.11 -11.85
C SER A 16 2.93 -9.36 -12.92
N ILE A 17 2.53 -8.11 -13.24
CA ILE A 17 3.27 -7.28 -14.21
C ILE A 17 4.71 -7.04 -13.77
N GLY A 18 4.96 -6.89 -12.47
CA GLY A 18 6.33 -6.71 -11.96
C GLY A 18 7.23 -7.87 -12.37
N THR A 19 6.74 -9.11 -12.29
CA THR A 19 7.47 -10.29 -12.74
C THR A 19 7.71 -10.30 -14.24
N ALA A 20 6.72 -9.88 -15.04
CA ALA A 20 6.84 -9.76 -16.49
C ALA A 20 7.99 -8.83 -16.91
N GLU A 21 7.98 -7.64 -16.30
CA GLU A 21 8.98 -6.60 -16.52
C GLU A 21 10.36 -7.09 -16.10
N ALA A 22 10.43 -7.72 -14.92
CA ALA A 22 11.66 -8.28 -14.39
C ALA A 22 12.29 -9.32 -15.32
N ILE A 23 11.49 -10.21 -15.92
CA ILE A 23 11.95 -11.20 -16.90
C ILE A 23 12.59 -10.51 -18.11
N ILE A 24 11.91 -9.51 -18.69
CA ILE A 24 12.42 -8.76 -19.85
C ILE A 24 13.72 -8.06 -19.48
N LEU A 25 13.77 -7.37 -18.33
CA LEU A 25 14.95 -6.66 -17.86
C LEU A 25 16.12 -7.60 -17.56
N GLU A 26 15.87 -8.80 -17.03
CA GLU A 26 16.93 -9.77 -16.72
C GLU A 26 17.56 -10.35 -17.99
N VAL A 27 16.76 -10.66 -19.02
CA VAL A 27 17.31 -11.08 -20.32
C VAL A 27 18.02 -9.93 -21.03
N LEU A 28 17.49 -8.70 -20.96
CA LEU A 28 18.16 -7.52 -21.50
C LEU A 28 19.52 -7.26 -20.83
N ASP A 29 19.57 -7.32 -19.49
CA ASP A 29 20.80 -7.17 -18.72
C ASP A 29 21.85 -8.19 -19.18
N LEU A 30 21.46 -9.47 -19.30
CA LEU A 30 22.33 -10.53 -19.82
C LEU A 30 22.76 -10.25 -21.27
N HIS A 31 21.84 -9.80 -22.12
CA HIS A 31 22.12 -9.55 -23.53
C HIS A 31 23.13 -8.43 -23.74
N ILE A 32 22.96 -7.33 -23.02
CA ILE A 32 23.79 -6.13 -23.12
C ILE A 32 25.18 -6.41 -22.52
N LYS A 33 25.25 -7.08 -21.36
CA LYS A 33 26.52 -7.47 -20.74
C LYS A 33 27.33 -8.46 -21.57
N ASN A 34 26.68 -9.38 -22.29
CA ASN A 34 27.36 -10.28 -23.22
C ASN A 34 28.01 -9.55 -24.41
N GLN A 35 27.62 -8.29 -24.68
CA GLN A 35 28.27 -7.41 -25.66
C GLN A 35 29.40 -6.57 -25.04
N GLY A 36 29.73 -6.80 -23.76
CA GLY A 36 30.73 -6.02 -23.01
C GLY A 36 30.29 -4.59 -22.69
N LYS A 37 28.98 -4.35 -22.58
CA LYS A 37 28.38 -3.03 -22.33
C LYS A 37 27.65 -3.01 -20.99
N ASP A 38 27.47 -1.82 -20.44
CA ASP A 38 26.82 -1.65 -19.13
C ASP A 38 25.30 -1.52 -19.28
N PHE A 39 24.60 -1.95 -18.24
CA PHE A 39 23.15 -1.82 -18.13
C PHE A 39 22.76 -1.45 -16.70
N PHE A 40 21.90 -0.45 -16.58
CA PHE A 40 21.43 0.10 -15.31
C PHE A 40 19.90 0.02 -15.25
N LEU A 41 19.38 -0.26 -14.06
CA LEU A 41 17.95 -0.33 -13.76
C LEU A 41 17.49 0.98 -13.10
N ASP A 42 16.25 1.41 -13.34
CA ASP A 42 15.64 2.61 -12.76
C ASP A 42 16.54 3.87 -12.85
N PHE A 43 17.19 4.06 -13.99
CA PHE A 43 18.17 5.13 -14.13
C PHE A 43 17.50 6.50 -14.19
N ASN A 44 17.93 7.39 -13.29
CA ASN A 44 17.54 8.80 -13.30
C ASN A 44 18.66 9.65 -13.91
N PHE A 45 18.32 10.48 -14.90
CA PHE A 45 19.25 11.37 -15.60
C PHE A 45 19.56 12.66 -14.84
N ASP A 46 18.78 12.95 -13.80
CA ASP A 46 19.05 14.04 -12.89
C ASP A 46 19.94 13.49 -11.76
N GLY A 47 21.09 14.13 -11.52
CA GLY A 47 21.80 13.97 -10.24
C GLY A 47 20.94 14.46 -9.07
N ASN A 48 21.55 14.93 -7.98
CA ASN A 48 20.85 15.43 -6.78
C ASN A 48 19.94 16.68 -6.99
N ASP A 49 19.51 17.03 -8.21
CA ASP A 49 18.61 18.15 -8.48
C ASP A 49 17.14 17.76 -8.16
N PRO A 50 16.50 18.37 -7.16
CA PRO A 50 15.22 17.91 -6.60
C PRO A 50 13.99 18.32 -7.44
N LYS A 51 14.13 18.52 -8.75
CA LYS A 51 12.98 18.86 -9.61
C LYS A 51 12.12 17.60 -9.84
N PRO A 52 10.84 17.60 -9.42
CA PRO A 52 10.02 16.39 -9.28
C PRO A 52 9.40 15.88 -10.61
N LEU A 53 10.03 16.16 -11.75
CA LEU A 53 9.35 16.06 -13.06
C LEU A 53 9.89 14.97 -13.99
N ARG A 54 10.91 14.19 -13.60
CA ARG A 54 11.50 13.16 -14.46
C ARG A 54 11.42 11.79 -13.81
N LEU A 55 10.44 10.99 -14.25
CA LEU A 55 10.35 9.58 -13.90
C LEU A 55 11.59 8.82 -14.42
N PRO A 56 12.13 7.84 -13.69
CA PRO A 56 13.25 7.00 -14.16
C PRO A 56 12.82 6.13 -15.35
N TYR A 57 13.78 5.70 -16.17
CA TYR A 57 13.53 4.64 -17.18
C TYR A 57 13.71 3.27 -16.54
N ASP A 58 12.89 2.30 -16.96
CA ASP A 58 12.93 0.93 -16.45
C ASP A 58 14.32 0.29 -16.67
N GLY A 59 14.97 0.62 -17.80
CA GLY A 59 16.36 0.26 -18.08
C GLY A 59 17.14 1.34 -18.82
N PHE A 60 18.47 1.33 -18.69
CA PHE A 60 19.36 2.27 -19.35
C PHE A 60 20.68 1.63 -19.76
N ALA A 61 21.04 1.81 -21.03
CA ALA A 61 22.29 1.33 -21.62
C ALA A 61 23.12 2.53 -22.13
N PRO A 62 24.15 2.99 -21.40
CA PRO A 62 24.88 4.21 -21.76
C PRO A 62 25.66 4.09 -23.06
N GLN A 63 26.15 2.89 -23.40
CA GLN A 63 26.83 2.64 -24.67
C GLN A 63 25.89 2.13 -25.78
N GLY A 64 24.58 2.02 -25.49
CA GLY A 64 23.61 1.34 -26.33
C GLY A 64 23.87 -0.15 -26.44
N PHE A 65 23.28 -0.84 -27.42
CA PHE A 65 23.42 -2.29 -27.65
C PHE A 65 22.90 -2.66 -29.03
N ASP A 66 23.35 -3.79 -29.60
CA ASP A 66 23.03 -4.19 -30.97
C ASP A 66 23.24 -3.02 -31.96
N ASN A 67 22.16 -2.57 -32.61
CA ASN A 67 22.13 -1.47 -33.58
C ASN A 67 21.82 -0.10 -32.94
N PHE A 68 21.54 -0.05 -31.64
CA PHE A 68 21.36 1.18 -30.88
C PHE A 68 22.74 1.71 -30.50
N VAL A 69 23.20 2.73 -31.22
CA VAL A 69 24.49 3.39 -30.96
C VAL A 69 24.26 4.59 -30.04
N GLY A 70 24.99 4.66 -28.93
CA GLY A 70 24.87 5.73 -27.94
C GLY A 70 23.84 5.46 -26.85
N ALA A 71 23.70 6.42 -25.93
CA ALA A 71 22.89 6.25 -24.73
C ALA A 71 21.43 5.93 -25.07
N THR A 72 20.95 4.79 -24.56
CA THR A 72 19.63 4.23 -24.87
C THR A 72 18.80 4.09 -23.60
N GLY A 73 17.70 4.84 -23.51
CA GLY A 73 16.69 4.68 -22.47
C GLY A 73 15.66 3.64 -22.86
N ILE A 74 15.31 2.74 -21.96
CA ILE A 74 14.41 1.61 -22.22
C ILE A 74 13.20 1.73 -21.29
N GLU A 75 12.01 1.72 -21.88
CA GLU A 75 10.73 1.76 -21.20
C GLU A 75 9.90 0.54 -21.60
N ILE A 76 9.38 -0.20 -20.62
CA ILE A 76 8.55 -1.39 -20.81
C ILE A 76 7.11 -1.04 -20.43
N LYS A 77 6.16 -1.31 -21.33
CA LYS A 77 4.73 -1.04 -21.09
C LYS A 77 3.85 -2.16 -21.63
N PHE A 78 2.96 -2.67 -20.79
CA PHE A 78 2.06 -3.80 -21.07
C PHE A 78 0.74 -3.32 -21.67
N ILE A 79 0.82 -2.78 -22.89
CA ILE A 79 -0.30 -2.10 -23.55
C ILE A 79 -1.19 -3.08 -24.30
N ARG A 80 -2.52 -2.95 -24.12
CA ARG A 80 -3.53 -3.86 -24.70
C ARG A 80 -4.18 -3.35 -25.98
N ASP A 81 -4.11 -2.05 -26.25
CA ASP A 81 -4.76 -1.42 -27.41
C ASP A 81 -3.93 -0.29 -28.03
N LYS A 82 -4.17 -0.02 -29.31
CA LYS A 82 -3.39 0.94 -30.11
C LYS A 82 -3.61 2.41 -29.71
N ASN A 83 -4.77 2.77 -29.17
CA ASN A 83 -5.03 4.15 -28.76
C ASN A 83 -4.24 4.48 -27.50
N THR A 84 -4.20 3.54 -26.55
CA THR A 84 -3.35 3.64 -25.36
C THR A 84 -1.88 3.71 -25.76
N LEU A 85 -1.42 2.93 -26.74
CA LEU A 85 -0.05 2.99 -27.26
C LEU A 85 0.35 4.39 -27.73
N LEU A 86 -0.47 5.01 -28.58
CA LEU A 86 -0.23 6.38 -29.08
C LEU A 86 -0.11 7.41 -27.96
N ARG A 87 -0.96 7.31 -26.93
CA ARG A 87 -0.90 8.20 -25.77
C ARG A 87 0.37 7.95 -24.95
N THR A 88 0.71 6.69 -24.68
CA THR A 88 1.93 6.34 -23.95
C THR A 88 3.18 6.84 -24.66
N MET A 89 3.22 6.76 -25.99
CA MET A 89 4.31 7.34 -26.79
C MET A 89 4.43 8.86 -26.58
N ARG A 90 3.32 9.61 -26.57
CA ARG A 90 3.36 11.06 -26.30
C ARG A 90 3.95 11.37 -24.93
N ASN A 91 3.48 10.68 -23.90
CA ASN A 91 3.98 10.87 -22.54
C ASN A 91 5.46 10.50 -22.43
N LEU A 92 5.89 9.41 -23.10
CA LEU A 92 7.29 9.00 -23.14
C LEU A 92 8.16 10.03 -23.87
N ILE A 93 7.68 10.60 -24.97
CA ILE A 93 8.41 11.64 -25.70
C ILE A 93 8.53 12.90 -24.85
N GLU A 94 7.45 13.30 -24.18
CA GLU A 94 7.46 14.44 -23.27
C GLU A 94 8.50 14.23 -22.16
N LYS A 95 8.45 13.08 -21.45
CA LYS A 95 9.44 12.64 -20.46
C LYS A 95 10.88 12.70 -21.01
N SER A 96 11.10 12.15 -22.20
CA SER A 96 12.41 12.04 -22.85
C SER A 96 12.91 13.36 -23.47
N SER A 97 12.01 14.30 -23.76
CA SER A 97 12.40 15.61 -24.31
C SER A 97 12.91 16.52 -23.20
N PHE A 98 12.40 16.33 -21.97
CA PHE A 98 12.92 17.03 -20.81
C PHE A 98 14.34 16.58 -20.45
N THR A 99 14.72 15.32 -20.68
CA THR A 99 16.08 14.82 -20.41
C THR A 99 17.16 15.38 -21.36
N LYS A 100 16.81 16.25 -22.33
CA LYS A 100 17.76 17.02 -23.18
C LYS A 100 18.87 17.75 -22.41
N ASN A 101 18.65 18.09 -21.15
CA ASN A 101 19.65 18.78 -20.31
C ASN A 101 20.37 17.81 -19.35
N GLY A 102 20.05 16.51 -19.38
CA GLY A 102 20.68 15.48 -18.58
C GLY A 102 22.01 15.02 -19.18
N ASN A 103 22.87 14.44 -18.36
CA ASN A 103 24.15 13.89 -18.78
C ASN A 103 24.19 12.39 -18.40
N PRO A 104 24.24 11.45 -19.35
CA PRO A 104 24.42 11.64 -20.80
C PRO A 104 23.12 12.03 -21.54
N LEU A 105 23.29 12.69 -22.69
CA LEU A 105 22.22 12.94 -23.66
C LEU A 105 21.71 11.62 -24.25
N LEU A 106 20.40 11.45 -24.29
CA LEU A 106 19.78 10.27 -24.90
C LEU A 106 19.86 10.34 -26.43
N GLU A 107 20.47 9.32 -27.04
CA GLU A 107 20.51 9.12 -28.49
C GLU A 107 19.33 8.27 -28.97
N ASN A 108 18.90 7.31 -28.13
CA ASN A 108 17.82 6.39 -28.44
C ASN A 108 16.83 6.26 -27.28
N VAL A 109 15.56 6.10 -27.62
CA VAL A 109 14.50 5.69 -26.69
C VAL A 109 13.84 4.44 -27.25
N LEU A 110 13.87 3.36 -26.49
CA LEU A 110 13.27 2.08 -26.83
C LEU A 110 12.01 1.87 -25.97
N LEU A 111 10.85 1.77 -26.63
CA LEU A 111 9.60 1.36 -26.01
C LEU A 111 9.34 -0.12 -26.30
N ILE A 112 9.30 -0.94 -25.27
CA ILE A 112 9.00 -2.37 -25.36
C ILE A 112 7.54 -2.59 -24.99
N VAL A 113 6.80 -3.26 -25.88
CA VAL A 113 5.41 -3.64 -25.68
C VAL A 113 5.18 -5.13 -26.02
N LEU A 114 4.15 -5.72 -25.44
CA LEU A 114 3.74 -7.09 -25.79
C LEU A 114 2.73 -7.13 -26.96
N LEU A 115 2.23 -5.98 -27.40
CA LEU A 115 1.31 -5.91 -28.53
C LEU A 115 2.06 -6.26 -29.82
N SER A 116 1.65 -7.30 -30.52
CA SER A 116 2.16 -7.63 -31.86
C SER A 116 1.82 -6.52 -32.86
N LEU A 117 2.83 -5.95 -33.51
CA LEU A 117 2.67 -4.86 -34.48
C LEU A 117 3.31 -5.24 -35.82
N THR A 118 2.70 -4.84 -36.93
CA THR A 118 3.37 -4.97 -38.24
C THR A 118 4.45 -3.90 -38.41
N GLN A 119 5.38 -4.11 -39.33
CA GLN A 119 6.42 -3.12 -39.64
C GLN A 119 5.81 -1.78 -40.10
N GLU A 120 4.78 -1.84 -40.95
CA GLU A 120 4.03 -0.67 -41.41
C GLU A 120 3.36 0.08 -40.24
N GLU A 121 2.83 -0.65 -39.25
CA GLU A 121 2.23 -0.04 -38.06
C GLU A 121 3.28 0.66 -37.19
N LYS A 122 4.44 0.04 -36.98
CA LYS A 122 5.56 0.67 -36.25
C LYS A 122 5.98 1.96 -36.94
N GLU A 123 6.16 1.94 -38.25
CA GLU A 123 6.54 3.11 -39.06
C GLU A 123 5.48 4.21 -39.03
N ASN A 124 4.20 3.85 -39.14
CA ASN A 124 3.08 4.80 -39.04
C ASN A 124 2.96 5.44 -37.64
N LEU A 125 3.34 4.72 -36.58
CA LEU A 125 3.33 5.24 -35.22
C LEU A 125 4.52 6.16 -34.96
N THR A 126 5.72 5.78 -35.37
CA THR A 126 6.94 6.57 -35.17
C THR A 126 7.00 7.79 -36.06
N SER A 127 6.52 7.71 -37.31
CA SER A 127 6.47 8.84 -38.26
C SER A 127 5.62 10.02 -37.78
N LYS A 128 4.68 9.79 -36.86
CA LYS A 128 3.91 10.87 -36.20
C LYS A 128 4.77 11.75 -35.29
N PHE A 129 6.00 11.34 -34.99
CA PHE A 129 6.90 11.98 -34.04
C PHE A 129 8.30 12.16 -34.63
N ASN A 130 8.41 12.78 -35.80
CA ASN A 130 9.71 12.96 -36.47
C ASN A 130 10.56 14.12 -35.92
N ASP A 131 9.97 15.06 -35.18
CA ASP A 131 10.67 16.24 -34.64
C ASP A 131 11.06 16.04 -33.18
N ILE A 132 11.86 15.01 -32.92
CA ILE A 132 12.34 14.62 -31.59
C ILE A 132 13.88 14.50 -31.61
N PRO A 133 14.56 14.78 -30.49
CA PRO A 133 16.03 14.85 -30.46
C PRO A 133 16.73 13.49 -30.32
N PHE A 134 15.96 12.39 -30.27
CA PHE A 134 16.45 11.03 -30.11
C PHE A 134 15.71 10.11 -31.06
N LYS A 135 16.29 8.94 -31.37
CA LYS A 135 15.62 7.93 -32.17
C LYS A 135 14.64 7.11 -31.33
N LEU A 136 13.34 7.22 -31.62
CA LEU A 136 12.30 6.41 -30.99
C LEU A 136 12.12 5.08 -31.74
N THR A 137 12.27 3.95 -31.04
CA THR A 137 12.05 2.61 -31.58
C THR A 137 11.05 1.85 -30.73
N ILE A 138 10.22 1.01 -31.37
CA ILE A 138 9.25 0.15 -30.68
C ILE A 138 9.67 -1.31 -30.87
N TRP A 139 9.88 -2.03 -29.78
CA TRP A 139 9.95 -3.48 -29.79
C TRP A 139 8.60 -4.07 -29.41
N ASP A 140 8.16 -5.06 -30.19
CA ASP A 140 6.93 -5.80 -29.94
C ASP A 140 7.21 -7.22 -29.39
N SER A 141 6.14 -8.02 -29.30
CA SER A 141 6.24 -9.42 -28.90
C SER A 141 7.20 -10.23 -29.78
N ASN A 142 7.31 -9.95 -31.08
CA ASN A 142 8.18 -10.67 -32.02
C ASN A 142 9.66 -10.34 -31.77
N ASP A 143 9.97 -9.07 -31.53
CA ASP A 143 11.32 -8.63 -31.16
C ASP A 143 11.78 -9.30 -29.84
N LEU A 144 10.86 -9.40 -28.87
CA LEU A 144 11.11 -10.14 -27.63
C LEU A 144 11.32 -11.64 -27.86
N LYS A 145 10.58 -12.29 -28.77
CA LYS A 145 10.85 -13.71 -29.11
C LYS A 145 12.25 -13.89 -29.67
N ASN A 146 12.67 -12.97 -30.54
CA ASN A 146 14.02 -13.01 -31.11
C ASN A 146 15.08 -12.84 -30.03
N LEU A 147 14.87 -11.95 -29.06
CA LEU A 147 15.78 -11.79 -27.91
C LEU A 147 15.83 -13.06 -27.05
N PHE A 148 14.67 -13.61 -26.66
CA PHE A 148 14.59 -14.80 -25.82
C PHE A 148 15.21 -16.04 -26.48
N ASN A 149 15.04 -16.19 -27.80
CA ASN A 149 15.65 -17.29 -28.55
C ASN A 149 17.19 -17.26 -28.54
N LYS A 150 17.82 -16.10 -28.28
CA LYS A 150 19.29 -16.01 -28.11
C LYS A 150 19.76 -16.63 -26.79
N TYR A 151 18.88 -16.77 -25.80
CA TYR A 151 19.21 -17.19 -24.42
C TYR A 151 18.29 -18.30 -23.90
N PRO A 152 18.23 -19.47 -24.57
CA PRO A 152 17.25 -20.53 -24.25
C PRO A 152 17.41 -21.07 -22.83
N GLU A 153 18.64 -21.25 -22.32
CA GLU A 153 18.87 -21.76 -20.97
C GLU A 153 18.32 -20.81 -19.90
N LYS A 154 18.61 -19.51 -20.04
CA LYS A 154 18.12 -18.49 -19.11
C LYS A 154 16.60 -18.37 -19.16
N VAL A 155 16.03 -18.45 -20.37
CA VAL A 155 14.58 -18.43 -20.56
C VAL A 155 13.92 -19.63 -19.90
N ILE A 156 14.48 -20.85 -20.05
CA ILE A 156 13.95 -22.05 -19.38
C ILE A 156 14.01 -21.93 -17.85
N GLU A 157 15.10 -21.36 -17.30
CA GLU A 157 15.20 -21.07 -15.86
C GLU A 157 14.06 -20.14 -15.39
N LEU A 158 13.84 -19.04 -16.12
CA LEU A 158 12.80 -18.05 -15.81
C LEU A 158 11.39 -18.58 -16.07
N GLU A 159 11.17 -19.46 -17.04
CA GLU A 159 9.89 -20.15 -17.25
C GLU A 159 9.55 -21.05 -16.05
N ASN A 160 10.54 -21.76 -15.50
CA ASN A 160 10.33 -22.67 -14.37
C ASN A 160 10.16 -21.95 -13.03
N ASN A 161 10.79 -20.78 -12.87
CA ASN A 161 10.64 -19.97 -11.66
C ASN A 161 10.62 -18.46 -11.97
N PRO A 162 9.50 -17.93 -12.48
CA PRO A 162 9.35 -16.52 -12.85
C PRO A 162 9.66 -15.56 -11.70
N SER A 163 9.29 -15.94 -10.47
CA SER A 163 9.46 -15.10 -9.28
C SER A 163 10.92 -14.81 -8.93
N ILE A 164 11.87 -15.63 -9.40
CA ILE A 164 13.30 -15.33 -9.25
C ILE A 164 13.66 -14.03 -9.94
N ALA A 165 13.08 -13.74 -11.12
CA ALA A 165 13.37 -12.49 -11.83
C ALA A 165 12.95 -11.28 -11.01
N LEU A 166 11.74 -11.31 -10.45
CA LEU A 166 11.24 -10.23 -9.60
C LEU A 166 12.12 -10.04 -8.37
N MET A 167 12.50 -11.13 -7.69
CA MET A 167 13.40 -11.08 -6.54
C MET A 167 14.76 -10.47 -6.90
N ASN A 168 15.37 -10.91 -8.01
CA ASN A 168 16.64 -10.38 -8.50
C ASN A 168 16.53 -8.89 -8.83
N LEU A 169 15.44 -8.48 -9.48
CA LEU A 169 15.17 -7.09 -9.82
C LEU A 169 15.09 -6.23 -8.54
N VAL A 170 14.27 -6.65 -7.56
CA VAL A 170 14.09 -5.92 -6.30
C VAL A 170 15.41 -5.81 -5.52
N VAL A 171 16.19 -6.90 -5.45
CA VAL A 171 17.51 -6.88 -4.80
C VAL A 171 18.47 -5.93 -5.51
N LYS A 172 18.55 -5.98 -6.85
CA LYS A 172 19.40 -5.06 -7.63
C LYS A 172 18.98 -3.60 -7.43
N LYS A 173 17.67 -3.30 -7.44
CA LYS A 173 17.13 -1.97 -7.17
C LYS A 173 17.52 -1.49 -5.77
N GLY A 174 17.36 -2.33 -4.75
CA GLY A 174 17.74 -2.01 -3.36
C GLY A 174 19.25 -1.77 -3.19
N LEU A 175 20.10 -2.55 -3.86
CA LEU A 175 21.57 -2.37 -3.81
C LEU A 175 22.05 -1.09 -4.49
N ASN A 176 21.37 -0.67 -5.57
CA ASN A 176 21.73 0.50 -6.36
C ASN A 176 20.99 1.78 -5.92
N ALA A 177 20.03 1.67 -5.00
CA ALA A 177 19.24 2.81 -4.53
C ALA A 177 20.13 3.81 -3.77
N SER A 178 20.07 5.09 -4.16
CA SER A 178 20.68 6.15 -3.37
C SER A 178 19.88 6.38 -2.07
N LYS A 179 20.56 6.69 -0.96
CA LYS A 179 19.95 6.88 0.37
C LYS A 179 18.80 7.90 0.42
N ASN A 180 18.68 8.80 -0.57
CA ASN A 180 17.67 9.87 -0.59
C ASN A 180 16.61 9.73 -1.71
N ASN A 181 16.69 8.71 -2.58
CA ASN A 181 15.79 8.60 -3.73
C ASN A 181 14.31 8.48 -3.31
N TRP A 182 14.05 7.81 -2.19
CA TRP A 182 12.71 7.64 -1.64
C TRP A 182 12.05 8.97 -1.23
N LYS A 183 12.82 10.02 -0.86
CA LYS A 183 12.27 11.33 -0.51
C LYS A 183 11.70 12.05 -1.73
N LEU A 184 12.32 11.85 -2.90
CA LEU A 184 11.82 12.38 -4.17
C LEU A 184 10.51 11.69 -4.53
N GLN A 185 10.47 10.36 -4.49
CA GLN A 185 9.24 9.59 -4.71
C GLN A 185 8.13 9.97 -3.73
N ARG A 186 8.45 10.13 -2.45
CA ARG A 186 7.50 10.64 -1.44
C ARG A 186 6.91 11.99 -1.83
N ASN A 187 7.74 12.94 -2.26
CA ASN A 187 7.26 14.26 -2.63
C ASN A 187 6.34 14.21 -3.87
N GLU A 188 6.63 13.33 -4.82
CA GLU A 188 5.76 13.08 -5.97
C GLU A 188 4.41 12.49 -5.53
N HIS A 189 4.42 11.47 -4.66
CA HIS A 189 3.20 10.88 -4.11
C HIS A 189 2.37 11.90 -3.32
N LEU A 190 3.00 12.77 -2.54
CA LEU A 190 2.30 13.86 -1.83
C LEU A 190 1.72 14.90 -2.80
N TYR A 191 2.43 15.23 -3.88
CA TYR A 191 1.90 16.11 -4.92
C TYR A 191 0.67 15.50 -5.58
N ASN A 192 0.71 14.22 -5.94
CA ASN A 192 -0.45 13.51 -6.51
C ASN A 192 -1.63 13.43 -5.54
N LEU A 193 -1.36 13.13 -4.26
CA LEU A 193 -2.40 13.13 -3.21
C LEU A 193 -3.04 14.50 -3.02
N ARG A 194 -2.26 15.60 -3.09
CA ARG A 194 -2.81 16.96 -3.04
C ARG A 194 -3.76 17.24 -4.20
N ASN A 195 -3.43 16.75 -5.40
CA ASN A 195 -4.32 16.89 -6.55
C ASN A 195 -5.61 16.08 -6.34
N CYS A 196 -5.51 14.82 -5.91
CA CYS A 196 -6.69 14.00 -5.57
C CYS A 196 -7.56 14.63 -4.46
N PHE A 197 -6.94 15.30 -3.48
CA PHE A 197 -7.68 16.03 -2.44
C PHE A 197 -8.40 17.26 -3.01
N LYS A 198 -7.77 18.00 -3.93
CA LYS A 198 -8.37 19.18 -4.60
C LYS A 198 -9.47 18.80 -5.59
N ASP A 199 -9.36 17.63 -6.20
CA ASP A 199 -10.33 17.08 -7.15
C ASP A 199 -11.48 16.31 -6.48
N ASP A 200 -11.58 16.37 -5.14
CA ASP A 200 -12.61 15.69 -4.35
C ASP A 200 -12.63 14.16 -4.55
N GLU A 201 -11.49 13.52 -4.80
CA GLU A 201 -11.39 12.08 -5.07
C GLU A 201 -10.91 11.26 -3.87
N LEU A 202 -10.49 11.92 -2.78
CA LEU A 202 -9.76 11.27 -1.67
C LEU A 202 -10.70 10.66 -0.61
N VAL A 203 -10.41 9.43 -0.20
CA VAL A 203 -11.07 8.69 0.88
C VAL A 203 -10.02 8.22 1.87
N LEU A 204 -10.32 8.34 3.17
CA LEU A 204 -9.38 7.93 4.22
C LEU A 204 -9.68 6.51 4.70
N PHE A 205 -8.63 5.72 4.90
CA PHE A 205 -8.70 4.38 5.48
C PHE A 205 -7.84 4.32 6.74
N LEU A 206 -8.49 4.21 7.90
CA LEU A 206 -7.85 4.42 9.20
C LEU A 206 -7.74 3.11 9.98
N GLY A 207 -6.51 2.73 10.34
CA GLY A 207 -6.22 1.60 11.23
C GLY A 207 -5.90 2.03 12.66
N ALA A 208 -5.61 1.06 13.53
CA ALA A 208 -5.46 1.28 14.98
C ALA A 208 -4.34 2.28 15.33
N GLY A 209 -3.34 2.43 14.45
CA GLY A 209 -2.22 3.36 14.65
C GLY A 209 -2.65 4.82 14.78
N VAL A 210 -3.79 5.25 14.22
CA VAL A 210 -4.24 6.64 14.37
C VAL A 210 -4.75 6.97 15.77
N SER A 211 -5.21 5.96 16.51
CA SER A 211 -5.72 6.09 17.87
C SER A 211 -4.66 5.79 18.93
N TYR A 212 -3.48 5.30 18.53
CA TYR A 212 -2.43 4.83 19.44
C TYR A 212 -1.91 5.95 20.38
N ASP A 213 -1.59 7.13 19.85
CA ASP A 213 -1.11 8.29 20.64
C ASP A 213 -2.17 8.83 21.61
N ALA A 214 -3.44 8.51 21.34
CA ALA A 214 -4.56 8.75 22.23
C ALA A 214 -4.72 7.64 23.30
N ASN A 215 -3.70 6.79 23.47
CA ASN A 215 -3.65 5.68 24.42
C ASN A 215 -4.77 4.63 24.19
N ILE A 216 -5.28 4.49 22.97
CA ILE A 216 -6.11 3.34 22.61
C ILE A 216 -5.18 2.13 22.41
N PRO A 217 -5.47 0.98 23.05
CA PRO A 217 -4.64 -0.21 22.94
C PRO A 217 -4.62 -0.74 21.49
N THR A 218 -3.48 -1.30 21.08
CA THR A 218 -3.42 -2.08 19.84
C THR A 218 -4.24 -3.37 19.97
N TRP A 219 -4.48 -4.07 18.86
CA TRP A 219 -5.17 -5.37 18.89
C TRP A 219 -4.52 -6.37 19.86
N ASN A 220 -3.19 -6.47 19.86
CA ASN A 220 -2.45 -7.37 20.75
C ASN A 220 -2.60 -6.95 22.22
N ASP A 221 -2.51 -5.65 22.50
CA ASP A 221 -2.74 -5.12 23.84
C ASP A 221 -4.17 -5.40 24.32
N LEU A 222 -5.16 -5.21 23.45
CA LEU A 222 -6.57 -5.41 23.77
C LEU A 222 -6.87 -6.87 24.13
N ILE A 223 -6.33 -7.81 23.34
CA ILE A 223 -6.50 -9.25 23.57
C ILE A 223 -5.82 -9.69 24.87
N SER A 224 -4.57 -9.28 25.11
CA SER A 224 -3.86 -9.64 26.35
C SER A 224 -4.55 -9.06 27.59
N ASN A 225 -5.04 -7.83 27.53
CA ASN A 225 -5.80 -7.23 28.64
C ASN A 225 -7.13 -7.96 28.88
N LEU A 226 -7.82 -8.35 27.81
CA LEU A 226 -9.06 -9.13 27.90
C LEU A 226 -8.84 -10.54 28.46
N MET A 227 -7.72 -11.20 28.14
CA MET A 227 -7.36 -12.48 28.75
C MET A 227 -7.21 -12.35 30.26
N VAL A 228 -6.52 -11.32 30.73
CA VAL A 228 -6.42 -11.04 32.18
C VAL A 228 -7.79 -10.75 32.79
N SER A 229 -8.65 -10.00 32.10
CA SER A 229 -10.03 -9.74 32.54
C SER A 229 -10.87 -11.01 32.62
N LEU A 230 -10.71 -11.94 31.67
CA LEU A 230 -11.35 -13.24 31.73
C LEU A 230 -10.88 -14.03 32.95
N LEU A 231 -9.56 -14.10 33.18
CA LEU A 231 -9.00 -14.78 34.35
C LEU A 231 -9.56 -14.19 35.64
N ASP A 232 -9.57 -12.86 35.78
CA ASP A 232 -10.18 -12.18 36.92
C ASP A 232 -11.66 -12.54 37.10
N THR A 233 -12.41 -12.69 36.00
CA THR A 233 -13.84 -13.00 36.03
C THR A 233 -14.08 -14.46 36.44
N VAL A 234 -13.31 -15.39 35.88
CA VAL A 234 -13.37 -16.83 36.18
C VAL A 234 -12.96 -17.10 37.63
N ILE A 235 -11.93 -16.40 38.14
CA ILE A 235 -11.46 -16.61 39.51
C ILE A 235 -12.42 -16.02 40.55
N LYS A 236 -13.14 -14.96 40.21
CA LYS A 236 -14.17 -14.39 41.08
C LYS A 236 -15.48 -15.18 41.08
N ASP A 237 -15.61 -16.19 40.22
CA ASP A 237 -16.76 -17.08 40.21
C ASP A 237 -16.68 -18.03 41.41
N GLU A 238 -17.64 -17.94 42.33
CA GLU A 238 -17.71 -18.72 43.58
C GLU A 238 -17.71 -20.24 43.37
N ARG A 239 -17.94 -20.71 42.14
CA ARG A 239 -17.92 -22.13 41.76
C ARG A 239 -16.52 -22.67 41.52
N PHE A 240 -15.50 -21.82 41.48
CA PHE A 240 -14.11 -22.22 41.27
C PHE A 240 -13.42 -22.41 42.63
N ASP A 241 -13.06 -23.66 42.96
CA ASP A 241 -12.42 -24.06 44.24
C ASP A 241 -10.95 -23.59 44.39
N GLY A 242 -10.55 -22.55 43.65
CA GLY A 242 -9.20 -21.99 43.66
C GLY A 242 -9.22 -20.49 43.94
N HIS A 243 -8.96 -20.09 45.18
CA HIS A 243 -8.76 -18.68 45.53
C HIS A 243 -7.36 -18.23 45.08
N PHE A 244 -7.28 -17.42 44.03
CA PHE A 244 -6.03 -16.82 43.58
C PHE A 244 -6.25 -15.37 43.13
N GLU A 245 -5.90 -14.39 43.96
CA GLU A 245 -6.01 -12.98 43.58
C GLU A 245 -4.73 -12.50 42.89
N LEU A 246 -4.87 -12.01 41.66
CA LEU A 246 -3.78 -11.34 40.96
C LEU A 246 -3.68 -9.88 41.41
N SER A 247 -2.53 -9.51 41.98
CA SER A 247 -2.18 -8.11 42.22
C SER A 247 -2.03 -7.35 40.90
N LYS A 248 -2.06 -6.01 40.95
CA LYS A 248 -1.87 -5.16 39.77
C LYS A 248 -0.52 -5.43 39.07
N THR A 249 0.53 -5.64 39.85
CA THR A 249 1.88 -5.93 39.34
C THR A 249 1.97 -7.29 38.66
N GLU A 250 1.27 -8.30 39.18
CA GLU A 250 1.24 -9.63 38.55
C GLU A 250 0.43 -9.61 37.25
N LYS A 251 -0.67 -8.84 37.19
CA LYS A 251 -1.42 -8.62 35.94
C LYS A 251 -0.55 -7.98 34.87
N GLU A 252 0.19 -6.94 35.22
CA GLU A 252 1.09 -6.24 34.30
C GLU A 252 2.21 -7.18 33.80
N ALA A 253 2.77 -8.01 34.68
CA ALA A 253 3.77 -9.03 34.30
C ALA A 253 3.20 -10.11 33.38
N LEU A 254 1.99 -10.62 33.66
CA LEU A 254 1.31 -11.61 32.83
C LEU A 254 0.95 -11.06 31.45
N VAL A 255 0.44 -9.82 31.35
CA VAL A 255 0.17 -9.20 30.04
C VAL A 255 1.43 -9.19 29.18
N LYS A 256 2.56 -8.78 29.75
CA LYS A 256 3.84 -8.72 29.04
C LYS A 256 4.31 -10.11 28.59
N ASP A 257 4.27 -11.10 29.47
CA ASP A 257 4.69 -12.48 29.15
C ASP A 257 3.75 -13.13 28.11
N ILE A 258 2.45 -12.88 28.19
CA ILE A 258 1.45 -13.32 27.20
C ILE A 258 1.72 -12.68 25.83
N GLN A 259 2.08 -11.40 25.78
CA GLN A 259 2.44 -10.71 24.53
C GLN A 259 3.68 -11.30 23.88
N GLU A 260 4.71 -11.60 24.67
CA GLU A 260 5.96 -12.21 24.19
C GLU A 260 5.73 -13.64 23.66
N LYS A 261 4.83 -14.41 24.29
CA LYS A 261 4.56 -15.82 23.92
C LYS A 261 3.53 -16.02 22.81
N ASN A 262 2.53 -15.14 22.69
CA ASN A 262 1.40 -15.37 21.77
C ASN A 262 1.69 -15.02 20.30
N GLY A 263 2.85 -14.44 19.98
CA GLY A 263 3.32 -14.25 18.61
C GLY A 263 2.24 -13.71 17.64
N ASN A 264 2.20 -14.27 16.42
CA ASN A 264 1.35 -13.80 15.30
C ASN A 264 -0.10 -14.35 15.28
N SER A 265 -0.57 -15.08 16.30
CA SER A 265 -1.98 -15.57 16.34
C SER A 265 -2.84 -15.13 17.55
N PRO A 266 -2.87 -13.84 17.95
CA PRO A 266 -3.73 -13.35 19.03
C PRO A 266 -5.23 -13.57 18.78
N VAL A 267 -5.66 -13.49 17.52
CA VAL A 267 -7.08 -13.48 17.11
C VAL A 267 -7.78 -14.81 17.42
N GLN A 268 -7.05 -15.93 17.44
CA GLN A 268 -7.57 -17.25 17.81
C GLN A 268 -8.06 -17.31 19.27
N LEU A 269 -7.43 -16.52 20.15
CA LEU A 269 -7.78 -16.48 21.58
C LEU A 269 -9.09 -15.70 21.83
N VAL A 270 -9.46 -14.80 20.93
CA VAL A 270 -10.67 -13.97 21.07
C VAL A 270 -11.92 -14.83 21.16
N ARG A 271 -11.99 -15.95 20.44
CA ARG A 271 -13.12 -16.88 20.51
C ARG A 271 -13.28 -17.47 21.91
N PHE A 272 -12.16 -17.89 22.52
CA PHE A 272 -12.15 -18.41 23.88
C PHE A 272 -12.56 -17.33 24.90
N ILE A 273 -12.00 -16.12 24.77
CA ILE A 273 -12.36 -14.97 25.62
C ILE A 273 -13.85 -14.65 25.52
N ARG A 274 -14.38 -14.59 24.30
CA ARG A 274 -15.78 -14.29 24.06
C ARG A 274 -16.69 -15.35 24.69
N ASN A 275 -16.37 -16.63 24.52
CA ASN A 275 -17.12 -17.72 25.11
C ASN A 275 -17.06 -17.69 26.64
N GLY A 276 -15.91 -17.36 27.22
CA GLY A 276 -15.73 -17.28 28.67
C GLY A 276 -16.42 -16.07 29.32
N LEU A 277 -16.39 -14.89 28.67
CA LEU A 277 -17.04 -13.68 29.17
C LEU A 277 -18.55 -13.61 28.82
N GLY A 278 -18.99 -14.34 27.80
CA GLY A 278 -20.39 -14.37 27.35
C GLY A 278 -20.95 -12.96 27.12
N ASN A 279 -22.04 -12.63 27.82
CA ASN A 279 -22.72 -11.33 27.69
C ASN A 279 -21.88 -10.13 28.17
N LEU A 280 -20.88 -10.36 29.05
CA LEU A 280 -20.01 -9.30 29.56
C LEU A 280 -18.92 -8.90 28.55
N PHE A 281 -18.70 -9.70 27.51
CA PHE A 281 -17.60 -9.53 26.57
C PHE A 281 -17.49 -8.11 26.00
N ARG A 282 -18.60 -7.56 25.49
CA ARG A 282 -18.61 -6.22 24.87
C ARG A 282 -18.38 -5.10 25.90
N GLU A 283 -18.87 -5.29 27.12
CA GLU A 283 -18.69 -4.32 28.19
C GLU A 283 -17.22 -4.29 28.64
N GLU A 284 -16.62 -5.46 28.86
CA GLU A 284 -15.20 -5.58 29.23
C GLU A 284 -14.28 -5.13 28.10
N LEU A 285 -14.64 -5.41 26.84
CA LEU A 285 -13.94 -4.90 25.66
C LEU A 285 -13.97 -3.36 25.64
N ARG A 286 -15.14 -2.74 25.84
CA ARG A 286 -15.26 -1.28 25.92
C ARG A 286 -14.45 -0.70 27.09
N LYS A 287 -14.58 -1.28 28.29
CA LYS A 287 -13.82 -0.83 29.48
C LYS A 287 -12.31 -0.89 29.23
N THR A 288 -11.85 -1.96 28.57
CA THR A 288 -10.44 -2.13 28.23
C THR A 288 -9.98 -1.10 27.19
N LEU A 289 -10.79 -0.88 26.14
CA LEU A 289 -10.52 0.08 25.07
C LEU A 289 -10.31 1.50 25.61
N TYR A 290 -11.17 1.94 26.55
CA TYR A 290 -11.17 3.30 27.08
C TYR A 290 -10.55 3.44 28.48
N LYS A 291 -9.73 2.49 28.93
CA LYS A 291 -9.19 2.50 30.32
C LYS A 291 -8.27 3.70 30.62
N LYS A 292 -7.45 4.13 29.67
CA LYS A 292 -6.44 5.20 29.83
C LYS A 292 -6.42 6.19 28.67
N TYR A 293 -7.51 6.21 27.90
CA TYR A 293 -7.55 6.95 26.64
C TYR A 293 -7.51 8.46 26.84
N LYS A 294 -7.06 9.17 25.80
CA LYS A 294 -7.19 10.60 25.62
C LYS A 294 -8.24 10.85 24.55
N LYS A 295 -8.96 11.96 24.64
CA LYS A 295 -10.00 12.31 23.65
C LYS A 295 -9.43 12.72 22.28
N SER A 296 -8.15 13.06 22.22
CA SER A 296 -7.49 13.50 21.00
C SER A 296 -5.98 13.27 21.06
N SER A 297 -5.35 13.40 19.90
CA SER A 297 -3.92 13.33 19.65
C SER A 297 -3.60 14.20 18.43
N ARG A 298 -2.33 14.51 18.19
CA ARG A 298 -1.92 15.36 17.06
C ARG A 298 -2.31 14.78 15.69
N ILE A 299 -2.25 13.45 15.54
CA ILE A 299 -2.70 12.78 14.31
C ILE A 299 -4.21 12.83 14.15
N LEU A 300 -4.99 12.66 15.23
CA LEU A 300 -6.45 12.81 15.19
C LEU A 300 -6.84 14.25 14.84
N GLU A 301 -6.13 15.25 15.37
CA GLU A 301 -6.34 16.66 15.02
C GLU A 301 -6.06 16.91 13.52
N ALA A 302 -4.94 16.40 12.99
CA ALA A 302 -4.60 16.53 11.57
C ALA A 302 -5.63 15.86 10.65
N LEU A 303 -6.08 14.64 11.00
CA LEU A 303 -7.14 13.93 10.27
C LEU A 303 -8.46 14.71 10.32
N THR A 304 -8.79 15.24 11.49
CA THR A 304 -9.99 16.05 11.70
C THR A 304 -9.95 17.30 10.84
N ASP A 305 -8.80 17.99 10.81
CA ASP A 305 -8.60 19.16 9.99
C ASP A 305 -8.65 18.82 8.51
N LEU A 306 -8.09 17.68 8.06
CA LEU A 306 -8.19 17.22 6.68
C LEU A 306 -9.63 17.01 6.23
N CYS A 307 -10.50 16.52 7.11
CA CYS A 307 -11.93 16.29 6.85
C CYS A 307 -12.81 17.56 6.87
N ILE A 308 -12.27 18.74 7.17
CA ILE A 308 -13.04 19.99 7.09
C ILE A 308 -13.35 20.31 5.62
N PRO A 309 -14.64 20.47 5.24
CA PRO A 309 -15.03 20.79 3.87
C PRO A 309 -14.35 22.05 3.32
N LEU A 310 -14.08 22.06 2.02
CA LEU A 310 -13.48 23.20 1.32
C LEU A 310 -14.58 24.16 0.82
N ARG A 311 -14.22 25.43 0.54
CA ARG A 311 -15.19 26.43 0.07
C ARG A 311 -15.82 26.09 -1.29
N HIS A 312 -15.13 25.33 -2.13
CA HIS A 312 -15.55 24.98 -3.49
C HIS A 312 -15.44 23.47 -3.77
N GLY A 313 -15.47 22.64 -2.73
CA GLY A 313 -15.30 21.20 -2.83
C GLY A 313 -15.58 20.49 -1.52
N ILE A 314 -15.65 19.17 -1.55
CA ILE A 314 -15.90 18.31 -0.40
C ILE A 314 -14.59 18.03 0.34
N GLY A 315 -13.47 17.92 -0.38
CA GLY A 315 -12.18 17.45 0.11
C GLY A 315 -12.19 15.92 0.29
N ILE A 316 -12.58 15.47 1.48
CA ILE A 316 -12.65 14.03 1.81
C ILE A 316 -14.06 13.50 1.55
N GLN A 317 -14.18 12.50 0.67
CA GLN A 317 -15.46 11.88 0.28
C GLN A 317 -16.04 10.95 1.36
N GLY A 318 -15.17 10.38 2.19
CA GLY A 318 -15.56 9.42 3.22
C GLY A 318 -14.38 8.98 4.05
N VAL A 319 -14.68 8.44 5.23
CA VAL A 319 -13.70 7.83 6.11
C VAL A 319 -14.12 6.39 6.37
N VAL A 320 -13.27 5.44 6.01
CA VAL A 320 -13.41 4.04 6.40
C VAL A 320 -12.46 3.81 7.57
N THR A 321 -12.97 3.27 8.68
CA THR A 321 -12.14 2.94 9.84
C THR A 321 -12.33 1.50 10.26
N TYR A 322 -11.20 0.87 10.61
CA TYR A 322 -11.13 -0.47 11.17
C TYR A 322 -11.14 -0.44 12.70
N ASN A 323 -11.19 0.75 13.30
CA ASN A 323 -11.13 0.95 14.73
C ASN A 323 -12.53 0.87 15.33
N PHE A 324 -12.60 0.33 16.54
CA PHE A 324 -13.84 0.28 17.31
C PHE A 324 -14.14 1.60 18.03
N ASP A 325 -13.13 2.44 18.23
CA ASP A 325 -13.28 3.64 19.03
C ASP A 325 -14.08 4.75 18.33
N ASP A 326 -14.56 5.73 19.10
CA ASP A 326 -15.27 6.91 18.59
C ASP A 326 -14.44 8.21 18.65
N LEU A 327 -13.11 8.10 18.66
CA LEU A 327 -12.26 9.27 18.86
C LEU A 327 -12.34 10.27 17.70
N LEU A 328 -12.52 9.80 16.48
CA LEU A 328 -12.66 10.68 15.34
C LEU A 328 -13.96 11.50 15.43
N GLU A 329 -15.07 10.85 15.80
CA GLU A 329 -16.38 11.47 16.04
C GLU A 329 -16.31 12.50 17.16
N VAL A 330 -15.60 12.19 18.25
CA VAL A 330 -15.37 13.13 19.35
C VAL A 330 -14.62 14.37 18.85
N ASN A 331 -13.63 14.22 17.97
CA ASN A 331 -12.91 15.36 17.40
C ASN A 331 -13.75 16.17 16.41
N PHE A 332 -14.58 15.51 15.58
CA PHE A 332 -15.54 16.19 14.71
C PHE A 332 -16.56 17.01 15.50
N LYS A 333 -17.14 16.44 16.57
CA LYS A 333 -18.03 17.14 17.50
C LYS A 333 -17.37 18.39 18.10
N ASN A 334 -16.09 18.31 18.45
CA ASN A 334 -15.34 19.43 19.01
C ASN A 334 -15.12 20.58 18.00
N LYS A 335 -14.87 20.27 16.71
CA LYS A 335 -14.69 21.29 15.66
C LYS A 335 -15.99 21.97 15.24
N LYS A 336 -17.15 21.32 15.37
CA LYS A 336 -18.51 21.84 15.08
C LYS A 336 -18.79 22.31 13.65
N VAL A 337 -17.82 22.21 12.74
CA VAL A 337 -17.95 22.61 11.32
C VAL A 337 -18.12 21.42 10.39
N ILE A 338 -18.00 20.20 10.91
CA ILE A 338 -18.11 18.96 10.15
C ILE A 338 -19.44 18.31 10.53
N ASN A 339 -20.33 18.19 9.54
CA ASN A 339 -21.50 17.32 9.66
C ASN A 339 -21.05 15.92 9.27
N PHE A 340 -21.29 14.93 10.13
CA PHE A 340 -20.83 13.57 9.91
C PHE A 340 -21.88 12.55 10.36
N ARG A 341 -21.80 11.35 9.79
CA ARG A 341 -22.66 10.22 10.13
C ARG A 341 -21.81 8.96 10.35
N PRO A 342 -21.72 8.44 11.58
CA PRO A 342 -21.17 7.11 11.82
C PRO A 342 -22.05 6.05 11.17
N VAL A 343 -21.45 5.16 10.40
CA VAL A 343 -22.09 4.06 9.68
C VAL A 343 -21.53 2.76 10.23
N PHE A 344 -22.35 2.06 11.00
CA PHE A 344 -21.99 0.78 11.63
C PHE A 344 -23.10 -0.27 11.48
N LYS A 345 -24.13 0.05 10.68
CA LYS A 345 -25.22 -0.84 10.27
C LYS A 345 -25.51 -0.66 8.79
N GLU A 346 -26.05 -1.69 8.18
CA GLU A 346 -26.44 -1.68 6.76
C GLU A 346 -27.48 -0.60 6.42
N ALA A 347 -28.38 -0.28 7.34
CA ALA A 347 -29.41 0.75 7.14
C ALA A 347 -28.90 2.19 7.34
N ASP A 348 -27.67 2.38 7.85
CA ASP A 348 -27.11 3.72 8.05
C ASP A 348 -26.61 4.27 6.71
N ILE A 349 -27.25 5.32 6.22
CA ILE A 349 -26.89 5.99 4.97
C ILE A 349 -26.63 7.47 5.28
N PRO A 350 -25.39 7.97 5.08
CA PRO A 350 -25.08 9.39 5.20
C PRO A 350 -25.89 10.23 4.21
N SER A 351 -26.36 11.40 4.63
CA SER A 351 -26.97 12.37 3.71
C SER A 351 -25.89 13.05 2.85
N LYS A 352 -26.30 13.72 1.77
CA LYS A 352 -25.38 14.41 0.84
C LYS A 352 -24.48 15.48 1.48
N ASN A 353 -24.88 16.00 2.65
CA ASN A 353 -24.15 17.04 3.37
C ASN A 353 -23.40 16.50 4.59
N GLU A 354 -23.40 15.19 4.80
CA GLU A 354 -22.72 14.53 5.91
C GLU A 354 -21.53 13.72 5.38
N LEU A 355 -20.39 13.85 6.06
CA LEU A 355 -19.27 12.96 5.87
C LEU A 355 -19.57 11.60 6.50
N GLY A 356 -19.59 10.53 5.70
CA GLY A 356 -19.76 9.17 6.20
C GLY A 356 -18.49 8.66 6.90
N VAL A 357 -18.65 8.12 8.12
CA VAL A 357 -17.58 7.43 8.86
C VAL A 357 -17.96 5.96 9.02
N TYR A 358 -17.38 5.09 8.19
CA TYR A 358 -17.74 3.69 8.04
C TYR A 358 -16.88 2.81 8.96
N HIS A 359 -17.48 2.30 10.03
CA HIS A 359 -16.85 1.37 10.98
C HIS A 359 -17.01 -0.07 10.49
N VAL A 360 -16.17 -0.45 9.52
CA VAL A 360 -16.30 -1.72 8.79
C VAL A 360 -15.96 -2.96 9.63
N HIS A 361 -15.33 -2.78 10.79
CA HIS A 361 -15.12 -3.85 11.78
C HIS A 361 -16.05 -3.76 12.99
N GLY A 362 -16.92 -2.75 13.05
CA GLY A 362 -17.80 -2.53 14.20
C GLY A 362 -17.45 -1.27 14.98
N PHE A 363 -18.40 -0.84 15.80
CA PHE A 363 -18.36 0.44 16.50
C PHE A 363 -18.70 0.26 17.98
N LEU A 364 -17.78 0.66 18.86
CA LEU A 364 -17.89 0.59 20.31
C LEU A 364 -17.56 1.96 20.91
N PRO A 365 -18.46 2.95 20.80
CA PRO A 365 -18.25 4.26 21.39
C PRO A 365 -18.15 4.19 22.92
N ASN A 366 -17.41 5.13 23.50
CA ASN A 366 -17.28 5.23 24.95
C ASN A 366 -18.61 5.60 25.63
N THR A 367 -19.41 6.47 25.00
CA THR A 367 -20.74 6.87 25.45
C THR A 367 -21.83 6.41 24.46
N PRO A 368 -22.25 5.13 24.50
CA PRO A 368 -23.24 4.56 23.57
C PRO A 368 -24.54 5.33 23.42
N HIS A 369 -25.02 5.95 24.50
CA HIS A 369 -26.28 6.69 24.54
C HIS A 369 -26.25 7.99 23.72
N GLU A 370 -25.07 8.49 23.35
CA GLU A 370 -24.94 9.65 22.45
C GLU A 370 -25.19 9.30 20.98
N TYR A 371 -25.26 8.00 20.66
CA TYR A 371 -25.43 7.52 19.29
C TYR A 371 -26.72 6.71 19.19
N GLY A 372 -27.62 7.15 18.31
CA GLY A 372 -28.89 6.47 18.08
C GLY A 372 -28.72 5.04 17.60
N GLY A 373 -29.61 4.14 18.06
CA GLY A 373 -29.65 2.75 17.59
C GLY A 373 -28.60 1.82 18.20
N ILE A 374 -27.78 2.26 19.15
CA ILE A 374 -26.85 1.37 19.87
C ILE A 374 -27.55 0.55 20.98
N GLU A 375 -28.87 0.71 21.16
CA GLU A 375 -29.63 0.00 22.21
C GLU A 375 -29.64 -1.53 22.04
N ASP A 376 -29.57 -2.04 20.80
CA ASP A 376 -29.44 -3.48 20.52
C ASP A 376 -28.00 -3.88 20.17
N GLN A 377 -27.07 -3.66 21.10
CA GLN A 377 -25.66 -4.00 20.93
C GLN A 377 -25.43 -5.50 20.68
N ARG A 378 -26.40 -6.38 20.93
CA ARG A 378 -26.19 -7.83 20.80
C ARG A 378 -26.02 -8.27 19.33
N ASN A 379 -26.56 -7.49 18.39
CA ASN A 379 -26.59 -7.84 16.96
C ASN A 379 -25.75 -6.89 16.06
N SER A 380 -24.99 -5.95 16.62
CA SER A 380 -24.16 -5.06 15.79
C SER A 380 -22.90 -5.79 15.30
N LEU A 381 -22.40 -5.42 14.12
CA LEU A 381 -21.13 -5.92 13.59
C LEU A 381 -20.00 -5.71 14.62
N LEU A 382 -19.21 -6.75 14.86
CA LEU A 382 -18.00 -6.70 15.69
C LEU A 382 -17.00 -7.76 15.20
N VAL A 383 -16.21 -7.37 14.21
CA VAL A 383 -15.16 -8.18 13.59
C VAL A 383 -13.93 -8.12 14.48
N PHE A 384 -13.82 -9.11 15.37
CA PHE A 384 -12.71 -9.17 16.32
C PHE A 384 -12.09 -10.57 16.44
N SER A 385 -12.88 -11.63 16.25
CA SER A 385 -12.38 -12.99 16.21
C SER A 385 -12.23 -13.48 14.77
N GLU A 386 -11.44 -14.54 14.61
CA GLU A 386 -11.20 -15.20 13.33
C GLU A 386 -12.50 -15.63 12.65
N GLU A 387 -13.51 -16.04 13.44
CA GLU A 387 -14.82 -16.43 12.94
C GLU A 387 -15.54 -15.27 12.25
N GLU A 388 -15.50 -14.06 12.82
CA GLU A 388 -16.13 -12.90 12.18
C GLU A 388 -15.35 -12.42 10.96
N TYR A 389 -14.02 -12.51 10.99
CA TYR A 389 -13.20 -12.25 9.81
C TYR A 389 -13.57 -13.19 8.66
N HIS A 390 -13.71 -14.49 8.94
CA HIS A 390 -14.13 -15.47 7.95
C HIS A 390 -15.55 -15.22 7.45
N GLN A 391 -16.51 -14.93 8.35
CA GLN A 391 -17.88 -14.59 7.96
C GLN A 391 -17.90 -13.38 7.03
N LEU A 392 -17.14 -12.33 7.36
CA LEU A 392 -17.04 -11.14 6.53
C LEU A 392 -16.40 -11.44 5.17
N MET A 393 -15.37 -12.28 5.10
CA MET A 393 -14.75 -12.68 3.83
C MET A 393 -15.67 -13.55 2.96
N LEU A 394 -16.47 -14.42 3.59
CA LEU A 394 -17.39 -15.35 2.93
C LEU A 394 -18.67 -14.69 2.42
N ASP A 395 -18.99 -13.47 2.87
CA ASP A 395 -20.13 -12.69 2.40
C ASP A 395 -19.70 -11.49 1.52
N PRO A 396 -19.54 -11.68 0.19
CA PRO A 396 -19.19 -10.60 -0.73
C PRO A 396 -20.18 -9.44 -0.77
N TYR A 397 -21.44 -9.67 -0.39
CA TYR A 397 -22.51 -8.66 -0.43
C TYR A 397 -22.68 -7.94 0.90
N HIS A 398 -21.89 -8.28 1.91
CA HIS A 398 -21.89 -7.54 3.16
C HIS A 398 -21.59 -6.06 2.91
N TRP A 399 -22.37 -5.16 3.51
CA TRP A 399 -22.27 -3.70 3.28
C TRP A 399 -20.84 -3.18 3.47
N ALA A 400 -20.10 -3.72 4.45
CA ALA A 400 -18.72 -3.32 4.74
C ALA A 400 -17.75 -3.70 3.60
N ASN A 401 -17.98 -4.80 2.90
CA ASN A 401 -17.20 -5.18 1.71
C ASN A 401 -17.59 -4.31 0.52
N LEU A 402 -18.89 -4.09 0.31
CA LEU A 402 -19.41 -3.30 -0.80
C LEU A 402 -18.93 -1.85 -0.76
N VAL A 403 -18.97 -1.20 0.40
CA VAL A 403 -18.52 0.19 0.55
C VAL A 403 -17.02 0.33 0.28
N GLN A 404 -16.20 -0.59 0.80
CA GLN A 404 -14.76 -0.60 0.56
C GLN A 404 -14.45 -0.82 -0.94
N LEU A 405 -15.09 -1.79 -1.59
CA LEU A 405 -14.93 -2.02 -3.03
C LEU A 405 -15.39 -0.83 -3.87
N ASN A 406 -16.44 -0.13 -3.45
CA ASN A 406 -16.89 1.07 -4.14
C ASN A 406 -15.81 2.14 -4.11
N TYR A 407 -15.24 2.42 -2.93
CA TYR A 407 -14.15 3.38 -2.78
C TYR A 407 -12.87 2.96 -3.51
N PHE A 408 -12.47 1.69 -3.46
CA PHE A 408 -11.30 1.22 -4.21
C PHE A 408 -11.47 1.38 -5.72
N ARG A 409 -12.69 1.25 -6.24
CA ARG A 409 -12.96 1.43 -7.66
C ARG A 409 -13.00 2.92 -8.04
N GLU A 410 -13.72 3.73 -7.29
CA GLU A 410 -14.13 5.09 -7.69
C GLU A 410 -13.18 6.16 -7.17
N ASN A 411 -12.52 5.94 -6.03
CA ASN A 411 -11.77 6.96 -5.31
C ASN A 411 -10.28 6.62 -5.17
N THR A 412 -9.49 7.63 -4.81
CA THR A 412 -8.12 7.45 -4.34
C THR A 412 -8.17 7.25 -2.83
N CYS A 413 -7.56 6.17 -2.33
CA CYS A 413 -7.67 5.77 -0.93
C CYS A 413 -6.32 6.01 -0.25
N LEU A 414 -6.33 6.73 0.88
CA LEU A 414 -5.16 6.98 1.71
C LEU A 414 -5.26 6.20 3.01
N PHE A 415 -4.37 5.22 3.16
CA PHE A 415 -4.27 4.34 4.31
C PHE A 415 -3.31 4.89 5.36
N ILE A 416 -3.80 5.02 6.60
CA ILE A 416 -3.05 5.64 7.71
C ILE A 416 -3.23 4.79 8.97
N GLY A 417 -2.14 4.50 9.67
CA GLY A 417 -2.17 3.73 10.91
C GLY A 417 -2.58 2.26 10.74
N THR A 418 -2.52 1.73 9.52
CA THR A 418 -2.74 0.31 9.22
C THR A 418 -1.42 -0.38 8.87
N SER A 419 -1.29 -1.64 9.26
CA SER A 419 -0.17 -2.51 8.91
C SER A 419 -0.37 -3.25 7.58
N MET A 420 -1.55 -3.14 6.94
CA MET A 420 -1.93 -3.92 5.76
C MET A 420 -1.79 -5.45 5.92
N THR A 421 -1.97 -5.92 7.16
CA THR A 421 -1.96 -7.35 7.50
C THR A 421 -3.36 -7.97 7.48
N ASP A 422 -4.41 -7.16 7.33
CA ASP A 422 -5.79 -7.64 7.30
C ASP A 422 -6.08 -8.41 6.00
N PRO A 423 -6.40 -9.72 6.06
CA PRO A 423 -6.59 -10.51 4.84
C PRO A 423 -7.83 -10.10 4.04
N ASN A 424 -8.87 -9.57 4.68
CA ASN A 424 -10.08 -9.15 3.97
C ASN A 424 -9.79 -7.88 3.16
N VAL A 425 -9.09 -6.91 3.75
CA VAL A 425 -8.70 -5.67 3.04
C VAL A 425 -7.80 -5.99 1.84
N ARG A 426 -6.80 -6.85 2.02
CA ARG A 426 -5.91 -7.29 0.93
C ARG A 426 -6.70 -7.97 -0.20
N ARG A 427 -7.61 -8.89 0.14
CA ARG A 427 -8.50 -9.56 -0.82
C ARG A 427 -9.33 -8.54 -1.61
N LEU A 428 -9.91 -7.55 -0.95
CA LEU A 428 -10.75 -6.54 -1.62
C LEU A 428 -9.92 -5.64 -2.54
N LEU A 429 -8.71 -5.25 -2.14
CA LEU A 429 -7.76 -4.52 -2.99
C LEU A 429 -7.36 -5.34 -4.22
N GLU A 430 -7.03 -6.63 -4.06
CA GLU A 430 -6.73 -7.51 -5.19
C GLU A 430 -7.91 -7.59 -6.18
N ILE A 431 -9.14 -7.71 -5.67
CA ILE A 431 -10.35 -7.73 -6.51
C ILE A 431 -10.51 -6.41 -7.27
N ALA A 432 -10.31 -5.27 -6.61
CA ALA A 432 -10.42 -3.96 -7.22
C ALA A 432 -9.32 -3.76 -8.29
N ARG A 433 -8.08 -4.11 -7.94
CA ARG A 433 -6.89 -4.05 -8.78
C ARG A 433 -7.06 -4.80 -10.09
N LYS A 434 -7.54 -6.06 -10.03
CA LYS A 434 -7.74 -6.91 -11.22
C LYS A 434 -8.69 -6.30 -12.25
N LYS A 435 -9.59 -5.41 -11.81
CA LYS A 435 -10.58 -4.74 -12.67
C LYS A 435 -10.13 -3.35 -13.13
N GLN A 436 -9.04 -2.81 -12.61
CA GLN A 436 -8.55 -1.48 -12.97
C GLN A 436 -7.75 -1.49 -14.29
N PRO A 437 -7.82 -0.42 -15.10
CA PRO A 437 -6.95 -0.25 -16.26
C PRO A 437 -5.47 -0.13 -15.86
N GLU A 438 -4.57 -0.52 -16.76
CA GLU A 438 -3.10 -0.42 -16.58
C GLU A 438 -2.61 0.96 -16.10
N LYS A 439 -3.28 2.05 -16.52
CA LYS A 439 -2.92 3.43 -16.17
C LYS A 439 -3.10 3.77 -14.69
N ASP A 440 -4.00 3.08 -14.00
CA ASP A 440 -4.37 3.38 -12.61
C ASP A 440 -3.76 2.34 -11.67
N LYS A 441 -2.60 1.79 -12.06
CA LYS A 441 -2.03 0.60 -11.42
C LYS A 441 -1.88 0.81 -9.91
N CYS A 442 -1.29 1.90 -9.49
CA CYS A 442 -1.19 2.22 -8.08
C CYS A 442 -1.97 3.51 -7.83
N LYS A 443 -3.30 3.38 -7.73
CA LYS A 443 -4.20 4.50 -7.45
C LYS A 443 -4.18 4.90 -5.97
N HIS A 444 -3.90 3.95 -5.08
CA HIS A 444 -4.04 4.13 -3.64
C HIS A 444 -2.68 4.42 -2.98
N TYR A 445 -2.70 4.95 -1.76
CA TYR A 445 -1.51 5.35 -1.02
C TYR A 445 -1.56 4.82 0.40
N ILE A 446 -0.40 4.47 0.95
CA ILE A 446 -0.26 4.08 2.35
C ILE A 446 0.93 4.78 3.00
N ILE A 447 0.74 5.31 4.20
CA ILE A 447 1.82 5.91 4.98
C ILE A 447 2.41 4.86 5.91
N LEU A 448 3.70 4.57 5.76
CA LEU A 448 4.44 3.60 6.57
C LEU A 448 5.72 4.22 7.14
N LYS A 449 6.07 3.81 8.36
CA LYS A 449 7.36 4.18 8.97
C LYS A 449 8.45 3.24 8.47
N HIS A 450 9.67 3.75 8.27
CA HIS A 450 10.83 2.92 8.01
C HIS A 450 11.08 1.93 9.15
N ASP A 451 11.36 0.68 8.78
CA ASP A 451 11.79 -0.35 9.73
C ASP A 451 13.19 0.02 10.25
N SER A 452 13.33 0.21 11.57
CA SER A 452 14.62 0.53 12.18
C SER A 452 15.36 -0.75 12.56
N PHE A 453 16.46 -1.06 11.87
CA PHE A 453 17.35 -2.18 12.23
C PHE A 453 18.38 -1.81 13.31
N SER A 454 18.07 -0.80 14.12
CA SER A 454 18.99 -0.21 15.10
C SER A 454 19.45 -1.18 16.20
N GLU A 455 18.67 -2.23 16.49
CA GLU A 455 19.08 -3.26 17.46
C GLU A 455 20.19 -4.17 16.91
N VAL A 456 20.17 -4.44 15.60
CA VAL A 456 21.22 -5.22 14.92
C VAL A 456 22.51 -4.40 14.79
N ASN A 457 22.39 -3.09 14.57
CA ASN A 457 23.52 -2.15 14.51
C ASN A 457 24.26 -1.98 15.86
N ARG A 458 23.72 -2.49 16.97
CA ARG A 458 24.36 -2.44 18.30
C ARG A 458 25.27 -3.65 18.57
N ILE A 459 25.36 -4.60 17.64
CA ILE A 459 26.21 -5.77 17.76
C ILE A 459 27.59 -5.42 17.17
N ASP A 460 28.64 -5.45 17.99
CA ASP A 460 30.01 -5.00 17.66
C ASP A 460 30.66 -5.70 16.45
N SER A 461 30.07 -6.79 15.95
CA SER A 461 30.56 -7.58 14.80
C SER A 461 29.80 -7.35 13.50
N VAL A 462 28.89 -6.36 13.44
CA VAL A 462 28.03 -6.13 12.28
C VAL A 462 28.52 -4.96 11.43
N ASP A 463 28.65 -5.20 10.12
CA ASP A 463 28.92 -4.16 9.14
C ASP A 463 27.65 -3.34 8.88
N ASN A 464 27.64 -2.11 9.38
CA ASN A 464 26.54 -1.17 9.23
C ASN A 464 26.19 -0.88 7.75
N GLU A 465 27.15 -0.99 6.81
CA GLU A 465 26.87 -0.79 5.38
C GLU A 465 26.00 -1.92 4.82
N ASN A 466 26.23 -3.16 5.27
CA ASN A 466 25.42 -4.31 4.84
C ASN A 466 24.00 -4.26 5.44
N ILE A 467 23.86 -3.76 6.67
CA ILE A 467 22.52 -3.55 7.27
C ILE A 467 21.76 -2.45 6.54
N ASP A 468 22.43 -1.34 6.18
CA ASP A 468 21.81 -0.29 5.37
C ASP A 468 21.34 -0.83 4.01
N LYS A 469 22.17 -1.63 3.33
CA LYS A 469 21.80 -2.28 2.06
C LYS A 469 20.62 -3.24 2.24
N PHE A 470 20.63 -4.06 3.29
CA PHE A 470 19.52 -4.96 3.60
C PHE A 470 18.23 -4.18 3.89
N ALA A 471 18.30 -3.09 4.65
CA ALA A 471 17.16 -2.24 4.95
C ALA A 471 16.54 -1.65 3.67
N MET A 472 17.36 -1.21 2.73
CA MET A 472 16.89 -0.74 1.42
C MET A 472 16.24 -1.86 0.61
N ILE A 473 16.83 -3.06 0.58
CA ILE A 473 16.23 -4.22 -0.10
C ILE A 473 14.88 -4.59 0.55
N HIS A 474 14.81 -4.62 1.88
CA HIS A 474 13.58 -4.91 2.61
C HIS A 474 12.48 -3.89 2.32
N GLN A 475 12.85 -2.61 2.25
CA GLN A 475 11.94 -1.53 1.87
C GLN A 475 11.38 -1.74 0.44
N GLN A 476 12.26 -2.04 -0.52
CA GLN A 476 11.87 -2.29 -1.91
C GLN A 476 10.99 -3.54 -2.05
N LEU A 477 11.24 -4.59 -1.26
CA LEU A 477 10.36 -5.78 -1.19
C LEU A 477 8.96 -5.41 -0.71
N LYS A 478 8.86 -4.59 0.33
CA LYS A 478 7.58 -4.14 0.89
C LYS A 478 6.82 -3.23 -0.06
N GLU A 479 7.53 -2.34 -0.78
CA GLU A 479 6.95 -1.53 -1.86
C GLU A 479 6.42 -2.42 -2.99
N ALA A 480 7.18 -3.43 -3.43
CA ALA A 480 6.76 -4.36 -4.47
C ALA A 480 5.50 -5.13 -4.06
N GLU A 481 5.46 -5.68 -2.84
CA GLU A 481 4.30 -6.39 -2.30
C GLU A 481 3.04 -5.51 -2.28
N LEU A 482 3.16 -4.26 -1.80
CA LEU A 482 2.02 -3.34 -1.69
C LEU A 482 1.58 -2.79 -3.06
N SER A 483 2.51 -2.64 -4.00
CA SER A 483 2.23 -2.24 -5.38
C SER A 483 1.38 -3.28 -6.14
N GLU A 484 1.53 -4.58 -5.82
CA GLU A 484 0.66 -5.63 -6.33
C GLU A 484 -0.79 -5.45 -5.85
N LEU A 485 -0.99 -4.91 -4.65
CA LEU A 485 -2.31 -4.52 -4.13
C LEU A 485 -2.79 -3.15 -4.66
N GLY A 486 -1.97 -2.44 -5.44
CA GLY A 486 -2.29 -1.13 -6.00
C GLY A 486 -2.02 0.05 -5.06
N LEU A 487 -1.11 -0.14 -4.10
CA LEU A 487 -0.70 0.88 -3.13
C LEU A 487 0.69 1.44 -3.47
N ASN A 488 0.80 2.77 -3.47
CA ASN A 488 2.08 3.46 -3.38
C ASN A 488 2.43 3.71 -1.91
N VAL A 489 3.69 3.48 -1.53
CA VAL A 489 4.14 3.68 -0.15
C VAL A 489 4.71 5.07 0.03
N ILE A 490 4.23 5.79 1.04
CA ILE A 490 4.79 7.05 1.53
C ILE A 490 5.54 6.75 2.82
N TRP A 491 6.86 6.82 2.74
CA TRP A 491 7.71 6.56 3.89
C TRP A 491 7.84 7.76 4.82
N VAL A 492 7.84 7.49 6.12
CA VAL A 492 8.14 8.46 7.18
C VAL A 492 9.28 7.95 8.04
N ASP A 493 10.10 8.88 8.53
CA ASP A 493 11.19 8.55 9.45
C ASP A 493 10.60 8.22 10.84
N LYS A 494 9.57 8.98 11.24
CA LYS A 494 8.91 8.85 12.54
C LYS A 494 7.39 8.94 12.42
N HIS A 495 6.66 8.37 13.37
CA HIS A 495 5.19 8.46 13.37
C HIS A 495 4.72 9.89 13.60
N GLU A 496 5.51 10.69 14.31
CA GLU A 496 5.30 12.10 14.59
C GLU A 496 5.37 12.99 13.33
N ASP A 497 5.89 12.48 12.21
CA ASP A 497 5.95 13.21 10.94
C ASP A 497 4.61 13.13 10.17
N ILE A 498 3.77 12.13 10.48
CA ILE A 498 2.50 11.88 9.78
C ILE A 498 1.55 13.09 9.87
N PRO A 499 1.32 13.72 11.04
CA PRO A 499 0.46 14.89 11.13
C PRO A 499 0.92 16.06 10.25
N GLU A 500 2.23 16.33 10.17
CA GLU A 500 2.77 17.41 9.33
C GLU A 500 2.55 17.11 7.84
N LEU A 501 2.71 15.84 7.43
CA LEU A 501 2.41 15.41 6.08
C LEU A 501 0.94 15.61 5.72
N LEU A 502 0.02 15.25 6.63
CA LEU A 502 -1.42 15.41 6.44
C LEU A 502 -1.82 16.88 6.34
N ASP A 503 -1.30 17.74 7.21
CA ASP A 503 -1.56 19.18 7.15
C ASP A 503 -1.10 19.77 5.81
N SER A 504 0.02 19.29 5.30
CA SER A 504 0.56 19.72 4.02
C SER A 504 -0.35 19.38 2.84
N LEU A 505 -1.28 18.42 2.96
CA LEU A 505 -2.22 18.08 1.88
C LEU A 505 -3.27 19.17 1.66
N ARG A 506 -3.53 20.03 2.66
CA ARG A 506 -4.48 21.14 2.56
C ARG A 506 -3.88 22.41 1.93
N LEU A 507 -2.56 22.48 1.78
CA LEU A 507 -1.81 23.58 1.14
C LEU A 507 -1.80 23.37 -0.39
#